data_AF-A0A9Q1KQV5-F1
#
_entry.id   AF-A0A9Q1KQV5-F1
#
_cell.length_a   1.000
_cell.length_b   1.000
_cell.length_c   1.000
_cell.angle_alpha   90.00
_cell.angle_beta   90.00
_cell.angle_gamma   90.00
#
_symmetry.space_group_name_H-M   'P 1'
#
loop_
_entity.id
_entity.type
_entity.pdbx_description
1 polymer ?
#
loop_
_entity_poly.entity_id
_entity_poly.type
_entity_poly.pdbx_seq_one_letter_code
_entity_poly.pdbx_strand_id
1 'polypeptide(L)'
;MKTDKRLINLSHSHIAVSPPLHLPKMAIYPFVSIGKDGGAYLERKTAGLQRVTVQTDQESTDFTNYRWGYQVGLVGERSQIFTDKGADGEIKWCDLSHNHQPLTWYKTIFDAPEGDDPIALNLASMGRGEAWVNGESIGRYWVSFHTADGSPSQSW
;
A
#
# COMPACT_ATOMS: atom_id res chain seq x y z
N MET A 1 -14.69 29.97 -16.42
CA MET A 1 -14.84 29.14 -15.21
C MET A 1 -13.49 28.53 -14.91
N LYS A 2 -12.96 28.69 -13.69
CA LYS A 2 -11.66 28.12 -13.31
C LYS A 2 -11.94 26.68 -12.87
N THR A 3 -11.57 25.71 -13.69
CA THR A 3 -11.79 24.30 -13.37
C THR A 3 -10.90 23.91 -12.19
N ASP A 4 -11.50 23.50 -11.07
CA ASP A 4 -10.78 23.01 -9.91
C ASP A 4 -10.33 21.57 -10.18
N LYS A 5 -9.02 21.40 -10.39
CA LYS A 5 -8.42 20.12 -10.72
C LYS A 5 -7.96 19.44 -9.44
N ARG A 6 -8.36 18.19 -9.27
CA ARG A 6 -7.98 17.37 -8.14
C ARG A 6 -6.98 16.31 -8.54
N LEU A 7 -5.91 16.18 -7.77
CA LEU A 7 -4.89 15.16 -7.91
C LEU A 7 -5.27 13.95 -7.05
N ILE A 8 -5.36 12.76 -7.65
CA ILE A 8 -5.47 11.50 -6.91
C ILE A 8 -4.19 10.69 -7.06
N ASN A 9 -3.71 10.17 -5.94
CA ASN A 9 -2.70 9.13 -5.90
C ASN A 9 -3.25 7.85 -5.26
N LEU A 10 -2.86 6.69 -5.79
CA LEU A 10 -3.18 5.38 -5.22
C LEU A 10 -1.88 4.59 -5.04
N SER A 11 -1.67 4.00 -3.87
CA SER A 11 -0.48 3.17 -3.61
C SER A 11 -0.86 1.76 -3.19
N HIS A 12 -0.15 0.75 -3.68
CA HIS A 12 -0.22 -0.60 -3.11
C HIS A 12 0.76 -0.71 -1.94
N SER A 13 0.25 -0.78 -0.71
CA SER A 13 1.05 -0.72 0.51
C SER A 13 1.64 -2.07 0.94
N HIS A 14 2.96 -2.17 1.09
CA HIS A 14 3.61 -3.16 1.97
C HIS A 14 4.92 -2.63 2.58
N ILE A 15 5.25 -3.03 3.82
CA ILE A 15 6.55 -2.72 4.47
C ILE A 15 7.60 -3.69 3.95
N ALA A 16 8.88 -3.34 3.84
CA ALA A 16 9.94 -4.26 3.40
C ALA A 16 10.91 -4.64 4.55
N VAL A 17 11.30 -5.91 4.61
CA VAL A 17 12.29 -6.46 5.55
C VAL A 17 13.33 -7.24 4.73
N SER A 18 14.62 -6.92 4.82
CA SER A 18 15.66 -7.56 3.99
C SER A 18 16.86 -8.08 4.81
N PRO A 19 17.48 -9.22 4.43
CA PRO A 19 18.72 -9.70 5.03
C PRO A 19 19.92 -8.84 4.59
N PRO A 20 21.12 -9.06 5.16
CA PRO A 20 22.31 -8.25 4.88
C PRO A 20 22.82 -8.46 3.45
N LEU A 21 23.56 -7.47 2.95
CA LEU A 21 24.01 -7.29 1.56
C LEU A 21 24.72 -8.49 0.86
N HIS A 22 25.07 -9.57 1.57
CA HIS A 22 25.99 -10.62 1.10
C HIS A 22 25.29 -11.96 0.77
N LEU A 23 23.95 -12.01 0.86
CA LEU A 23 23.12 -13.17 0.49
C LEU A 23 22.14 -12.77 -0.63
N PRO A 24 21.51 -13.74 -1.34
CA PRO A 24 20.38 -13.44 -2.22
C PRO A 24 19.38 -12.54 -1.47
N LYS A 25 19.08 -11.38 -2.05
CA LYS A 25 18.28 -10.33 -1.41
C LYS A 25 16.85 -10.84 -1.18
N MET A 26 16.56 -11.29 0.04
CA MET A 26 15.22 -11.75 0.42
C MET A 26 14.42 -10.59 1.03
N ALA A 27 13.59 -9.91 0.25
CA ALA A 27 12.70 -8.89 0.79
C ALA A 27 11.38 -9.54 1.22
N ILE A 28 11.06 -9.51 2.51
CA ILE A 28 9.76 -9.95 3.06
C ILE A 28 8.91 -8.72 3.26
N TYR A 29 7.68 -8.80 2.75
CA TYR A 29 6.72 -7.72 2.83
C TYR A 29 5.60 -8.02 3.83
N PRO A 30 5.78 -7.77 5.16
CA PRO A 30 4.76 -8.13 6.14
C PRO A 30 3.44 -7.41 5.90
N PHE A 31 2.35 -8.09 6.23
CA PHE A 31 1.01 -7.53 6.21
C PHE A 31 0.95 -6.26 7.07
N VAL A 32 0.40 -5.20 6.48
CA VAL A 32 0.06 -3.97 7.21
C VAL A 32 -0.92 -4.32 8.32
N SER A 33 -0.63 -3.86 9.53
CA SER A 33 -1.54 -4.06 10.66
C SER A 33 -2.82 -3.25 10.46
N ILE A 34 -3.95 -3.94 10.52
CA ILE A 34 -5.24 -3.29 10.79
C ILE A 34 -5.28 -3.04 12.30
N GLY A 35 -5.70 -1.85 12.71
CA GLY A 35 -5.81 -1.46 14.12
C GLY A 35 -6.66 -2.46 14.90
N LYS A 36 -6.37 -2.61 16.20
CA LYS A 36 -7.19 -3.40 17.12
C LYS A 36 -7.83 -2.44 18.10
N ASP A 37 -9.16 -2.44 18.13
CA ASP A 37 -9.90 -1.36 18.79
C ASP A 37 -10.61 -1.85 20.06
N GLY A 38 -10.42 -3.14 20.42
CA GLY A 38 -11.05 -3.77 21.58
C GLY A 38 -10.27 -4.93 22.19
N GLY A 39 -10.29 -5.00 23.52
CA GLY A 39 -9.67 -6.06 24.33
C GLY A 39 -8.78 -5.53 25.44
N ALA A 40 -8.53 -6.35 26.46
CA ALA A 40 -7.54 -6.03 27.49
C ALA A 40 -6.11 -6.23 26.95
N TYR A 41 -5.17 -5.45 27.48
CA TYR A 41 -3.74 -5.55 27.19
C TYR A 41 -3.36 -5.37 25.70
N LEU A 42 -4.06 -4.51 24.98
CA LEU A 42 -3.77 -4.24 23.56
C LEU A 42 -2.36 -3.70 23.34
N GLU A 43 -1.81 -2.99 24.32
CA GLU A 43 -0.43 -2.49 24.33
C GLU A 43 0.62 -3.61 24.26
N ARG A 44 0.26 -4.84 24.64
CA ARG A 44 1.16 -6.02 24.56
C ARG A 44 1.10 -6.74 23.23
N LYS A 45 0.14 -6.40 22.36
CA LYS A 45 0.01 -7.06 21.06
C LYS A 45 1.04 -6.48 20.10
N THR A 46 1.99 -7.32 19.69
CA THR A 46 2.98 -6.98 18.67
C THR A 46 2.51 -7.40 17.28
N ALA A 47 2.96 -6.68 16.27
CA ALA A 47 2.80 -7.05 14.86
C ALA A 47 4.15 -7.01 14.15
N GLY A 48 4.24 -7.70 13.01
CA GLY A 48 5.48 -7.86 12.25
C GLY A 48 6.07 -9.26 12.34
N LEU A 49 7.24 -9.42 11.73
CA LEU A 49 7.91 -10.71 11.58
C LEU A 49 8.65 -11.08 12.88
N GLN A 50 8.29 -12.22 13.48
CA GLN A 50 8.90 -12.69 14.73
C GLN A 50 9.83 -13.89 14.55
N ARG A 51 9.55 -14.73 13.56
CA ARG A 51 10.30 -15.96 13.26
C ARG A 51 10.31 -16.18 11.76
N VAL A 52 11.45 -16.56 11.21
CA VAL A 52 11.63 -16.78 9.77
C VAL A 52 12.29 -18.12 9.58
N THR A 53 11.59 -19.06 8.96
CA THR A 53 12.14 -20.37 8.63
C THR A 53 11.83 -20.63 7.17
N VAL A 54 12.85 -21.03 6.41
CA VAL A 54 12.68 -21.43 5.01
C VAL A 54 12.85 -22.93 4.94
N GLN A 55 11.84 -23.61 4.41
CA GLN A 55 11.85 -25.04 4.22
C GLN A 55 11.93 -25.36 2.73
N THR A 56 12.85 -26.25 2.38
CA THR A 56 12.98 -26.88 1.07
C THR A 56 12.68 -28.37 1.22
N ASP A 57 12.56 -29.09 0.10
CA ASP A 57 12.29 -30.53 0.10
C ASP A 57 13.36 -31.35 0.85
N GLN A 58 14.56 -30.77 1.04
CA GLN A 58 15.72 -31.44 1.64
C GLN A 58 16.11 -30.88 3.01
N GLU A 59 15.82 -29.61 3.29
CA GLU A 59 16.33 -28.92 4.49
C GLU A 59 15.40 -27.80 4.97
N SER A 60 15.40 -27.58 6.29
CA SER A 60 14.76 -26.44 6.93
C SER A 60 15.82 -25.57 7.60
N THR A 61 15.92 -24.30 7.18
CA THR A 61 16.90 -23.35 7.70
C THR A 61 16.19 -22.22 8.45
N ASP A 62 16.62 -21.97 9.69
CA ASP A 62 16.09 -20.89 10.55
C ASP A 62 16.90 -19.60 10.37
N PHE A 63 16.23 -18.54 9.93
CA PHE A 63 16.78 -17.20 9.71
C PHE A 63 16.43 -16.21 10.83
N THR A 64 15.81 -16.67 11.92
CA THR A 64 15.29 -15.78 12.98
C THR A 64 16.38 -14.95 13.64
N ASN A 65 17.56 -15.54 13.90
CA ASN A 65 18.68 -14.88 14.58
C ASN A 65 19.68 -14.22 13.62
N TYR A 66 19.35 -14.10 12.32
CA TYR A 66 20.18 -13.39 11.35
C TYR A 66 20.06 -11.87 11.53
N ARG A 67 21.01 -11.12 10.98
CA ARG A 67 20.92 -9.65 10.95
C ARG A 67 19.85 -9.24 9.93
N TRP A 68 18.85 -8.47 10.37
CA TRP A 68 17.80 -7.96 9.51
C TRP A 68 17.86 -6.44 9.41
N GLY A 69 17.58 -5.92 8.21
CA GLY A 69 17.31 -4.50 7.97
C GLY A 69 15.81 -4.22 8.00
N TYR A 70 15.41 -3.09 8.57
CA TYR A 70 14.03 -2.64 8.62
C TYR A 70 13.87 -1.28 7.94
N GLN A 71 12.91 -1.18 7.03
CA GLN A 71 12.54 0.08 6.41
C GLN A 71 11.08 0.41 6.73
N VAL A 72 10.88 1.51 7.45
CA VAL A 72 9.54 2.05 7.74
C VAL A 72 9.00 2.74 6.49
N GLY A 73 7.77 2.39 6.12
CA GLY A 73 7.02 3.04 5.06
C GLY A 73 7.55 2.77 3.65
N LEU A 74 6.80 3.24 2.67
CA LEU A 74 7.17 3.20 1.26
C LEU A 74 8.06 4.37 0.88
N VAL A 75 8.94 4.16 -0.10
CA VAL A 75 9.77 5.24 -0.66
C VAL A 75 8.89 6.39 -1.19
N GLY A 76 7.76 6.07 -1.84
CA GLY A 76 6.81 7.07 -2.32
C GLY A 76 6.17 7.90 -1.20
N GLU A 77 5.87 7.29 -0.06
CA GLU A 77 5.34 8.01 1.11
C GLU A 77 6.38 8.97 1.67
N ARG A 78 7.64 8.52 1.80
CA ARG A 78 8.75 9.36 2.29
C ARG A 78 9.04 10.54 1.36
N SER A 79 8.90 10.33 0.05
CA SER A 79 9.04 11.38 -0.97
C SER A 79 7.78 12.24 -1.13
N GLN A 80 6.73 11.97 -0.34
CA GLN A 80 5.47 12.71 -0.35
C GLN A 80 4.85 12.85 -1.75
N ILE A 81 4.93 11.80 -2.57
CA ILE A 81 4.49 11.85 -3.97
C ILE A 81 2.97 11.99 -4.11
N PHE A 82 2.24 11.84 -3.01
CA PHE A 82 0.82 12.12 -2.91
C PHE A 82 0.47 13.62 -2.92
N THR A 83 1.47 14.50 -2.77
CA THR A 83 1.32 15.97 -2.87
C THR A 83 1.67 16.47 -4.27
N ASP A 84 1.14 17.62 -4.70
CA ASP A 84 1.46 18.20 -6.01
C ASP A 84 2.97 18.40 -6.20
N LYS A 85 3.65 18.95 -5.19
CA LYS A 85 5.09 19.20 -5.21
C LYS A 85 5.91 17.91 -5.30
N GLY A 86 5.51 16.87 -4.57
CA GLY A 86 6.20 15.58 -4.60
C GLY A 86 5.95 14.83 -5.90
N ALA A 87 4.72 14.90 -6.43
CA ALA A 87 4.32 14.26 -7.66
C ALA A 87 5.00 14.86 -8.89
N ASP A 88 5.29 16.17 -8.88
CA ASP A 88 5.95 16.88 -9.98
C ASP A 88 7.48 17.03 -9.77
N GLY A 89 8.03 16.37 -8.74
CA GLY A 89 9.45 16.34 -8.44
C GLY A 89 10.24 15.40 -9.36
N GLU A 90 11.18 14.64 -8.78
CA GLU A 90 12.10 13.78 -9.54
C GLU A 90 11.49 12.45 -10.03
N ILE A 91 10.19 12.23 -9.80
CA ILE A 91 9.51 10.98 -10.13
C ILE A 91 9.16 10.94 -11.62
N LYS A 92 9.65 9.90 -12.30
CA LYS A 92 9.29 9.60 -13.69
C LYS A 92 8.01 8.78 -13.71
N TRP A 93 6.89 9.44 -14.00
CA TRP A 93 5.63 8.77 -14.30
C TRP A 93 5.70 8.11 -15.67
N CYS A 94 4.96 7.01 -15.84
CA CYS A 94 4.82 6.31 -17.11
C CYS A 94 3.34 6.01 -17.35
N ASP A 95 2.99 5.80 -18.61
CA ASP A 95 1.64 5.41 -18.98
C ASP A 95 1.27 4.07 -18.35
N LEU A 96 -0.03 3.90 -18.09
CA LEU A 96 -0.58 2.69 -17.49
C LEU A 96 -0.21 1.47 -18.35
N SER A 97 0.54 0.54 -17.77
CA SER A 97 0.79 -0.77 -18.37
C SER A 97 -0.24 -1.78 -17.87
N HIS A 98 -0.62 -2.75 -18.71
CA HIS A 98 -1.53 -3.84 -18.33
C HIS A 98 -0.91 -4.85 -17.34
N ASN A 99 0.33 -4.63 -16.89
CA ASN A 99 0.99 -5.51 -15.96
C ASN A 99 0.68 -5.08 -14.52
N HIS A 100 0.03 -5.97 -13.77
CA HIS A 100 -0.23 -5.81 -12.36
C HIS A 100 1.07 -5.97 -11.55
N GLN A 101 1.82 -4.88 -11.38
CA GLN A 101 3.01 -4.88 -10.54
C GLN A 101 2.63 -4.53 -9.09
N PRO A 102 3.13 -5.28 -8.09
CA PRO A 102 2.97 -4.91 -6.69
C PRO A 102 3.74 -3.60 -6.41
N LEU A 103 3.33 -2.87 -5.37
CA LEU A 103 3.99 -1.63 -4.93
C LEU A 103 4.00 -0.50 -5.99
N THR A 104 2.93 -0.44 -6.80
CA THR A 104 2.76 0.59 -7.84
C THR A 104 2.03 1.81 -7.29
N TRP A 105 2.48 2.99 -7.71
CA TRP A 105 1.80 4.26 -7.53
C TRP A 105 1.08 4.68 -8.81
N TYR A 106 -0.17 5.08 -8.67
CA TYR A 106 -0.98 5.62 -9.77
C TYR A 106 -1.29 7.08 -9.50
N LYS A 107 -1.26 7.90 -10.54
CA LYS A 107 -1.59 9.33 -10.50
C LYS A 107 -2.64 9.64 -11.54
N THR A 108 -3.64 10.43 -11.18
CA THR A 108 -4.57 11.01 -12.15
C THR A 108 -5.00 12.41 -11.71
N ILE A 109 -5.43 13.21 -12.67
CA ILE A 109 -5.99 14.54 -12.45
C ILE A 109 -7.39 14.55 -13.02
N PHE A 110 -8.38 14.97 -12.24
CA PHE A 110 -9.77 15.06 -12.66
C PHE A 110 -10.38 16.39 -12.22
N ASP A 111 -11.39 16.83 -12.96
CA ASP A 111 -12.13 18.04 -12.62
C ASP A 111 -13.16 17.71 -11.52
N ALA A 112 -13.31 18.61 -10.54
CA ALA A 112 -14.34 18.45 -9.52
C ALA A 112 -15.74 18.42 -10.19
N PRO A 113 -16.59 17.44 -9.86
CA PRO A 113 -17.95 17.39 -10.40
C PRO A 113 -18.77 18.57 -9.88
N GLU A 114 -19.79 18.97 -10.65
CA GLU A 114 -20.70 20.06 -10.25
C GLU A 114 -21.68 19.60 -9.16
N GLY A 115 -22.03 20.51 -8.25
CA GLY A 115 -22.98 20.27 -7.16
C GLY A 115 -22.31 19.98 -5.80
N ASP A 116 -23.16 19.75 -4.80
CA ASP A 116 -22.75 19.51 -3.40
C ASP A 116 -22.99 18.05 -2.95
N ASP A 117 -23.33 17.17 -3.89
CA ASP A 117 -23.60 15.77 -3.60
C ASP A 117 -22.32 15.04 -3.13
N PRO A 118 -22.44 14.05 -2.23
CA PRO A 118 -21.30 13.27 -1.79
C PRO A 118 -20.69 12.47 -2.95
N ILE A 119 -19.37 12.48 -3.04
CA ILE A 119 -18.62 11.80 -4.09
C ILE A 119 -17.85 10.63 -3.49
N ALA A 120 -17.83 9.50 -4.20
CA ALA A 120 -17.04 8.34 -3.84
C ALA A 120 -16.17 7.86 -5.00
N LEU A 121 -15.05 7.22 -4.68
CA LEU A 121 -14.12 6.67 -5.66
C LEU A 121 -14.42 5.18 -5.87
N ASN A 122 -14.75 4.78 -7.09
CA ASN A 122 -14.90 3.37 -7.42
C ASN A 122 -13.52 2.73 -7.61
N LEU A 123 -13.14 1.86 -6.67
CA LEU A 123 -11.87 1.14 -6.70
C LEU A 123 -12.05 -0.35 -6.96
N ALA A 124 -13.20 -0.80 -7.47
CA ALA A 124 -13.54 -2.22 -7.63
C ALA A 124 -12.51 -3.04 -8.44
N SER A 125 -11.81 -2.43 -9.39
CA SER A 125 -10.77 -3.07 -10.20
C SER A 125 -9.38 -3.10 -9.54
N MET A 126 -9.23 -2.49 -8.37
CA MET A 126 -7.97 -2.40 -7.64
C MET A 126 -7.81 -3.58 -6.66
N GLY A 127 -6.66 -3.67 -6.00
CA GLY A 127 -6.39 -4.69 -4.97
C GLY A 127 -6.52 -4.16 -3.55
N ARG A 128 -5.40 -3.70 -3.00
CA ARG A 128 -5.30 -3.11 -1.67
C ARG A 128 -4.38 -1.91 -1.74
N GLY A 129 -4.73 -0.85 -1.02
CA GLY A 129 -3.89 0.31 -0.97
C GLY A 129 -4.40 1.42 -0.07
N GLU A 130 -3.87 2.59 -0.32
CA GLU A 130 -4.32 3.86 0.24
C GLU A 130 -4.50 4.86 -0.88
N ALA A 131 -5.46 5.76 -0.69
CA ALA A 131 -5.81 6.79 -1.65
C ALA A 131 -5.62 8.18 -1.05
N TRP A 132 -5.15 9.10 -1.87
CA TRP A 132 -4.98 10.52 -1.51
C TRP A 132 -5.69 11.41 -2.52
N VAL A 133 -6.28 12.50 -2.05
CA VAL A 133 -6.85 13.57 -2.87
C VAL A 133 -6.20 14.89 -2.45
N ASN A 134 -5.56 15.59 -3.38
CA ASN A 134 -4.94 16.90 -3.12
C ASN A 134 -3.96 16.90 -1.93
N GLY A 135 -3.19 15.82 -1.76
CA GLY A 135 -2.25 15.66 -0.65
C GLY A 135 -2.84 15.09 0.64
N GLU A 136 -4.18 14.99 0.75
CA GLU A 136 -4.86 14.47 1.93
C GLU A 136 -5.20 12.99 1.77
N SER A 137 -4.92 12.17 2.78
CA SER A 137 -5.32 10.76 2.77
C SER A 137 -6.84 10.64 2.94
N ILE A 138 -7.48 9.93 2.01
CA ILE A 138 -8.91 9.58 2.09
C ILE A 138 -9.13 8.15 2.60
N GLY A 139 -8.05 7.49 3.03
CA GLY A 139 -8.09 6.20 3.71
C GLY A 139 -7.63 5.01 2.87
N ARG A 140 -7.60 3.86 3.56
CA ARG A 140 -7.18 2.57 3.00
C ARG A 140 -8.36 1.88 2.32
N TYR A 141 -8.10 1.29 1.16
CA TYR A 141 -9.05 0.44 0.44
C TYR A 141 -8.56 -1.00 0.40
N TRP A 142 -9.48 -1.95 0.43
CA TRP A 142 -9.17 -3.37 0.29
C TRP A 142 -10.34 -4.10 -0.37
N VAL A 143 -10.44 -3.94 -1.69
CA VAL A 143 -11.50 -4.52 -2.53
C VAL A 143 -11.26 -5.98 -2.88
N SER A 144 -10.04 -6.51 -2.72
CA SER A 144 -9.78 -7.94 -2.99
C SER A 144 -10.45 -8.93 -2.02
N PHE A 145 -11.09 -8.43 -0.95
CA PHE A 145 -12.02 -9.24 -0.18
C PHE A 145 -13.33 -9.38 -0.93
N HIS A 146 -13.57 -10.56 -1.48
CA HIS A 146 -14.81 -10.87 -2.17
C HIS A 146 -15.84 -11.42 -1.18
N THR A 147 -17.10 -11.10 -1.42
CA THR A 147 -18.25 -11.74 -0.80
C THR A 147 -18.35 -13.22 -1.24
N ALA A 148 -19.26 -13.98 -0.62
CA ALA A 148 -19.44 -15.40 -0.96
C ALA A 148 -19.85 -15.62 -2.43
N ASP A 149 -20.51 -14.64 -3.05
CA ASP A 149 -20.90 -14.59 -4.46
C ASP A 149 -19.79 -14.10 -5.40
N GLY A 150 -18.60 -13.75 -4.88
CA GLY A 150 -17.44 -13.36 -5.69
C GLY A 150 -17.40 -11.89 -6.09
N SER A 151 -18.23 -11.03 -5.49
CA SER A 151 -18.24 -9.58 -5.71
C SER A 151 -17.31 -8.88 -4.71
N PRO A 152 -16.57 -7.81 -5.08
CA PRO A 152 -15.78 -7.06 -4.11
C PRO A 152 -16.65 -6.51 -2.97
N SER A 153 -16.28 -6.78 -1.73
CA SER A 153 -17.04 -6.32 -0.54
C SER A 153 -17.06 -4.80 -0.34
N GLN A 154 -16.26 -4.07 -1.12
CA GLN A 154 -16.14 -2.61 -1.11
C GLN A 154 -16.42 -2.02 -2.50
N SER A 155 -17.31 -2.64 -3.28
CA SER A 155 -17.85 -2.09 -4.53
C SER A 155 -19.36 -1.87 -4.42
N TRP A 156 -19.89 -0.96 -5.24
CA TRP A 156 -21.33 -0.70 -5.38
C TRP A 156 -21.89 -1.30 -6.67
#